data_AF-A0A3D0RQG0-F1
#
_entry.id   AF-A0A3D0RQG0-F1
#
_cell.length_a   1.000
_cell.length_b   1.000
_cell.length_c   1.000
_cell.angle_alpha   90.00
_cell.angle_beta   90.00
_cell.angle_gamma   90.00
#
_symmetry.space_group_name_H-M   'P 1'
#
loop_
_entity.id
_entity.type
_entity.pdbx_description
1 polymer ?
#
loop_
_entity_poly.entity_id
_entity_poly.type
_entity_poly.pdbx_seq_one_letter_code
_entity_poly.pdbx_strand_id
1 'polypeptide(L)' 'MNLSNLKPAEGATKTRKRIGRGSGSGRGGTSTRGHKGQKSRSGYSRKTGF' A
#
# COMPACT_ATOMS: atom_id res chain seq x y z
N MET A 1 0.27 32.98 14.82
CA MET A 1 0.11 31.52 14.58
C MET A 1 0.79 30.78 15.72
N ASN A 2 0.06 29.89 16.38
CA ASN A 2 0.56 28.98 17.42
C ASN A 2 0.89 27.62 16.80
N LEU A 3 1.89 26.93 17.36
CA LEU A 3 2.37 25.65 16.85
C LEU A 3 1.25 24.58 16.79
N SER A 4 0.27 24.64 17.70
CA SER A 4 -0.84 23.67 17.76
C SER A 4 -1.87 23.83 16.64
N ASN A 5 -1.89 24.95 15.91
CA ASN A 5 -2.85 25.19 14.83
C ASN A 5 -2.21 25.13 13.44
N LEU A 6 -0.95 24.67 13.32
CA LEU A 6 -0.32 24.44 12.04
C LEU A 6 -1.04 23.29 11.33
N LYS A 7 -1.58 23.59 10.14
CA LYS A 7 -2.22 22.61 9.27
C LYS A 7 -1.53 22.63 7.91
N PRO A 8 -1.26 21.45 7.31
CA PRO A 8 -0.75 21.40 5.95
C PRO A 8 -1.80 21.94 4.98
N ALA A 9 -1.36 22.37 3.80
CA ALA A 9 -2.28 22.69 2.71
C ALA A 9 -3.13 21.46 2.35
N GLU A 10 -4.35 21.71 1.87
CA GLU A 10 -5.27 20.63 1.51
C GLU A 10 -4.65 19.69 0.48
N GLY A 11 -4.69 18.38 0.74
CA GLY A 11 -4.11 17.36 -0.13
C GLY A 11 -2.58 17.22 -0.08
N ALA A 12 -1.86 18.07 0.65
CA ALA A 12 -0.39 18.00 0.75
C ALA A 12 0.10 16.70 1.43
N THR A 13 -0.72 16.11 2.29
CA THR A 13 -0.42 14.84 2.97
C THR A 13 -1.41 13.75 2.57
N LYS A 14 -0.90 12.56 2.25
CA LYS A 14 -1.70 11.37 1.91
C LYS A 14 -1.32 10.20 2.81
N THR A 15 -2.32 9.41 3.21
CA THR A 15 -2.08 8.21 4.01
C THR A 15 -1.45 7.10 3.16
N ARG A 16 -0.37 6.49 3.66
CA ARG A 16 0.29 5.39 2.96
C ARG A 16 -0.57 4.14 2.91
N LYS A 17 -0.46 3.37 1.83
CA LYS A 17 -1.06 2.03 1.74
C LYS A 17 -0.46 1.10 2.79
N ARG A 18 -1.31 0.55 3.66
CA ARG A 18 -0.96 -0.54 4.59
C ARG A 18 -1.64 -1.82 4.09
N ILE A 19 -0.85 -2.84 3.78
CA ILE A 19 -1.32 -4.09 3.13
C ILE A 19 -1.43 -5.19 4.19
N GLY A 20 -2.40 -6.09 4.05
CA GLY A 20 -2.54 -7.25 4.95
C GLY A 20 -2.97 -6.84 6.36
N ARG A 21 -3.93 -5.93 6.49
CA ARG A 21 -4.48 -5.46 7.79
C ARG A 21 -5.99 -5.70 7.87
N GLY A 22 -6.38 -6.96 7.72
CA GLY A 22 -7.78 -7.38 7.78
C GLY A 22 -8.59 -7.08 6.52
N SER A 23 -9.76 -7.72 6.41
CA SER A 23 -10.69 -7.57 5.28
C SER A 23 -11.25 -6.14 5.15
N GLY A 24 -11.56 -5.49 6.27
CA GLY A 24 -12.08 -4.11 6.30
C GLY A 24 -11.14 -3.07 5.68
N SER A 25 -9.84 -3.38 5.55
CA SER A 25 -8.89 -2.52 4.82
C SER A 25 -9.04 -2.57 3.29
N GLY A 26 -9.85 -3.48 2.76
CA GLY A 26 -9.94 -3.81 1.32
C GLY A 26 -8.65 -4.40 0.74
N ARG A 27 -7.64 -4.62 1.58
CA ARG A 27 -6.27 -5.02 1.22
C ARG A 27 -5.77 -6.16 2.10
N GLY A 28 -6.69 -6.82 2.79
CA GLY A 28 -6.47 -8.06 3.51
C GLY A 28 -6.37 -9.26 2.57
N GLY A 29 -6.44 -10.48 3.14
CA GLY A 29 -6.39 -11.72 2.37
C GLY A 29 -5.09 -11.85 1.56
N THR A 30 -5.20 -11.87 0.23
CA THR A 30 -4.07 -12.01 -0.70
C THR A 30 -3.14 -10.81 -0.75
N SER A 31 -3.36 -9.79 0.10
CA SER A 31 -2.47 -8.63 0.19
C SER A 31 -2.31 -7.91 -1.15
N THR A 32 -3.39 -7.85 -1.93
CA THR A 32 -3.46 -7.28 -3.29
C THR A 32 -2.58 -7.98 -4.34
N ARG A 33 -2.03 -9.17 -4.05
CA ARG A 33 -1.20 -9.93 -4.99
C ARG A 33 -1.98 -10.97 -5.80
N GLY A 34 -3.27 -11.17 -5.50
CA GLY A 34 -4.09 -12.22 -6.12
C GLY A 34 -3.74 -13.62 -5.62
N HIS A 35 -4.35 -14.64 -6.24
CA HIS A 35 -4.15 -16.04 -5.85
C HIS A 35 -3.07 -16.71 -6.71
N LYS A 36 -2.12 -17.38 -6.04
CA LYS A 36 -1.07 -18.20 -6.68
C LYS A 36 -0.24 -17.41 -7.72
N GLY A 37 0.46 -18.13 -8.60
CA GLY A 37 1.36 -17.57 -9.61
C GLY A 37 2.72 -17.17 -9.04
N GLN A 38 3.70 -16.97 -9.93
CA GLN A 38 5.05 -16.60 -9.51
C GLN A 38 5.07 -15.19 -8.90
N LYS A 39 4.30 -14.23 -9.45
CA LYS A 39 4.17 -12.85 -8.96
C LYS A 39 3.66 -12.70 -7.52
N SER A 40 2.94 -13.70 -7.00
CA SER A 40 2.43 -13.63 -5.62
C SER A 40 3.48 -14.02 -4.58
N ARG A 41 4.59 -14.66 -5.01
CA ARG A 41 5.63 -15.21 -4.13
C ARG A 41 6.64 -14.13 -3.74
N SER A 42 7.25 -14.33 -2.58
CA SER A 42 8.32 -13.44 -2.12
C SER A 42 9.53 -13.57 -3.05
N GLY A 43 10.22 -12.45 -3.32
CA GLY A 43 11.45 -12.45 -4.13
C GLY A 43 11.24 -12.66 -5.64
N TYR A 44 10.00 -12.74 -6.12
CA TYR A 44 9.77 -12.82 -7.55
C TYR A 44 10.29 -11.56 -8.26
N SER A 45 11.18 -11.77 -9.22
CA SER A 45 11.60 -10.77 -10.19
C SER A 45 11.56 -11.41 -11.58
N ARG A 46 11.28 -10.60 -12.59
CA ARG A 46 11.33 -11.00 -14.00
C ARG A 46 12.16 -9.97 -14.73
N LYS A 47 13.04 -10.42 -15.63
CA LYS A 47 13.81 -9.52 -16.48
C LYS A 47 12.83 -8.70 -17.32
N THR A 48 13.00 -7.38 -17.38
CA THR A 48 12.20 -6.54 -18.26
C THR A 48 12.35 -7.03 -19.70
N GLY A 49 11.26 -7.47 -20.33
CA GLY A 49 11.24 -8.04 -21.68
C GLY A 49 11.20 -9.58 -21.77
N PHE A 50 11.33 -10.30 -20.64
CA PHE A 50 10.93 -11.71 -20.50
C PHE A 50 9.64 -11.78 -19.69
#